data_AF-W7M1M9-F1
#
_entry.id   AF-W7M1M9-F1
#
_cell.length_a   1.000
_cell.length_b   1.000
_cell.length_c   1.000
_cell.angle_alpha   90.00
_cell.angle_beta   90.00
_cell.angle_gamma   90.00
#
_symmetry.space_group_name_H-M   'P 1'
#
loop_
_entity.id
_entity.type
_entity.pdbx_description
1 polymer ?
#
loop_
_entity_poly.entity_id
_entity_poly.type
_entity_poly.pdbx_seq_one_letter_code
_entity_poly.pdbx_strand_id
1 'polypeptide(L)'
;MKFLVTLALTIPAIMATPAPVPDKAASTQVQACACINAQGQTTVSGYCQYIRGRAERVDGGELCYPSDKYSDYMPERFTAEFCKSYYPGYNDRVCKTKTVCPLVGDYWVPC
;
A
#
# COMPACT_ATOMS: atom_id res chain seq x y z
N MET A 1 -63.19 11.59 -8.47
CA MET A 1 -62.58 11.29 -7.16
C MET A 1 -61.09 11.06 -7.35
N LYS A 2 -60.29 11.71 -6.50
CA LYS A 2 -58.82 11.72 -6.45
C LYS A 2 -58.29 10.35 -6.02
N PHE A 3 -57.26 9.82 -6.68
CA PHE A 3 -56.36 8.84 -6.08
C PHE A 3 -54.91 9.20 -6.40
N LEU A 4 -54.31 9.93 -5.47
CA LEU A 4 -52.87 10.17 -5.42
C LEU A 4 -52.23 8.94 -4.77
N VAL A 5 -51.49 8.15 -5.55
CA VAL A 5 -50.64 7.08 -5.01
C VAL A 5 -49.29 7.68 -4.67
N THR A 6 -49.12 8.05 -3.41
CA THR A 6 -47.85 8.51 -2.85
C THR A 6 -46.98 7.29 -2.56
N LEU A 7 -46.08 6.95 -3.49
CA LEU A 7 -45.11 5.88 -3.33
C LEU A 7 -43.99 6.38 -2.39
N ALA A 8 -44.06 6.03 -1.11
CA ALA A 8 -43.00 6.32 -0.15
C ALA A 8 -41.78 5.41 -0.41
N LEU A 9 -40.74 5.98 -0.98
CA LEU A 9 -39.40 5.37 -1.08
C LEU A 9 -38.80 5.24 0.32
N THR A 10 -38.94 4.09 0.96
CA THR A 10 -38.15 3.72 2.15
C THR A 10 -36.76 3.31 1.69
N ILE A 11 -35.86 4.28 1.53
CA ILE A 11 -34.43 4.00 1.31
C ILE A 11 -33.90 3.42 2.63
N PRO A 12 -33.40 2.17 2.66
CA PRO A 12 -32.72 1.67 3.84
C PRO A 12 -31.49 2.55 4.09
N ALA A 13 -31.45 3.21 5.24
CA ALA A 13 -30.25 3.89 5.71
C ALA A 13 -29.19 2.81 5.92
N ILE A 14 -28.31 2.64 4.93
CA ILE A 14 -27.13 1.80 5.06
C ILE A 14 -26.28 2.51 6.12
N MET A 15 -26.29 1.98 7.34
CA MET A 15 -25.41 2.46 8.40
C MET A 15 -23.97 2.18 7.93
N ALA A 16 -23.29 3.23 7.48
CA ALA A 16 -21.88 3.17 7.16
C ALA A 16 -21.14 2.76 8.43
N THR A 17 -20.72 1.50 8.52
CA THR A 17 -19.81 1.06 9.58
C THR A 17 -18.53 1.89 9.45
N PRO A 18 -18.05 2.52 10.54
CA PRO A 18 -16.83 3.30 10.49
C PRO A 18 -15.68 2.43 9.97
N ALA A 19 -14.91 2.97 9.02
CA ALA A 19 -13.72 2.30 8.51
C ALA A 19 -12.77 2.03 9.69
N PRO A 20 -12.09 0.87 9.73
CA PRO A 20 -11.11 0.60 10.77
C PRO A 20 -10.04 1.69 10.78
N VAL A 21 -9.81 2.26 11.97
CA VAL A 21 -8.79 3.29 12.16
C VAL A 21 -7.46 2.60 12.51
N PRO A 22 -6.35 2.95 11.86
CA PRO A 22 -5.04 2.41 12.21
C PRO A 22 -4.64 2.77 13.65
N ASP A 23 -4.13 1.80 14.41
CA ASP A 23 -3.67 2.04 15.79
C ASP A 23 -2.25 2.62 15.78
N LYS A 24 -2.15 3.95 15.96
CA LYS A 24 -0.88 4.67 15.98
C LYS A 24 0.00 4.32 17.18
N ALA A 25 -0.58 3.87 18.29
CA ALA A 25 0.19 3.50 19.48
C ALA A 25 0.99 2.21 19.28
N ALA A 26 0.52 1.34 18.39
CA ALA A 26 1.19 0.10 18.00
C ALA A 26 2.00 0.25 16.69
N SER A 27 2.39 1.47 16.32
CA SER A 27 3.17 1.72 15.12
C SER A 27 4.59 1.13 15.19
N THR A 28 5.13 0.78 14.03
CA THR A 28 6.49 0.24 13.91
C THR A 28 7.20 0.80 12.67
N GLN A 29 8.52 0.78 12.69
CA GLN A 29 9.35 1.20 11.55
C GLN A 29 9.68 0.00 10.67
N VAL A 30 9.50 0.17 9.36
CA VAL A 30 9.81 -0.83 8.34
C VAL A 30 10.62 -0.20 7.21
N GLN A 31 11.32 -1.03 6.43
CA GLN A 31 11.99 -0.60 5.21
C GLN A 31 11.02 -0.74 4.02
N ALA A 32 10.78 0.36 3.32
CA ALA A 32 10.06 0.39 2.07
C ALA A 32 11.06 0.60 0.93
N CYS A 33 11.08 -0.29 -0.06
CA CYS A 33 12.08 -0.28 -1.13
C CYS A 33 11.46 -0.25 -2.53
N ALA A 34 12.21 0.25 -3.50
CA ALA A 34 11.86 0.21 -4.92
C ALA A 34 13.11 0.21 -5.78
N CYS A 35 12.92 -0.07 -7.07
CA CYS A 35 13.97 0.12 -8.07
C CYS A 35 13.99 1.57 -8.54
N ILE A 36 15.16 2.15 -8.75
CA ILE A 36 15.38 3.55 -9.10
C ILE A 36 16.20 3.69 -10.39
N ASN A 37 15.84 4.66 -11.23
CA ASN A 37 16.61 5.00 -12.43
C ASN A 37 17.57 6.17 -12.19
N ALA A 38 18.38 6.51 -13.20
CA ALA A 38 19.35 7.60 -13.11
C ALA A 38 18.71 8.99 -12.93
N GLN A 39 17.42 9.14 -13.24
CA GLN A 39 16.64 10.37 -13.04
C GLN A 39 16.01 10.44 -11.65
N GLY A 40 16.22 9.43 -10.79
CA GLY A 40 15.67 9.37 -9.45
C GLY A 40 14.21 8.90 -9.38
N GLN A 41 13.62 8.46 -10.49
CA GLN A 41 12.26 7.93 -10.52
C GLN A 41 12.25 6.49 -9.98
N THR A 42 11.25 6.16 -9.17
CA THR A 42 11.13 4.82 -8.57
C THR A 42 9.96 4.03 -9.15
N THR A 43 10.12 2.71 -9.21
CA THR A 43 9.06 1.79 -9.62
C THR A 43 9.08 0.50 -8.82
N VAL A 44 7.88 -0.02 -8.58
CA VAL A 44 7.66 -1.40 -8.09
C VAL A 44 6.66 -2.15 -8.96
N SER A 45 6.05 -1.49 -9.95
CA SER A 45 5.16 -2.01 -11.02
C SER A 45 4.31 -3.24 -10.65
N GLY A 46 3.66 -3.20 -9.48
CA GLY A 46 2.82 -4.29 -8.98
C GLY A 46 3.57 -5.53 -8.43
N TYR A 47 4.89 -5.62 -8.57
CA TYR A 47 5.69 -6.73 -8.02
C TYR A 47 5.52 -6.87 -6.50
N CYS A 48 5.29 -5.74 -5.84
CA CYS A 48 5.08 -5.67 -4.42
C CYS A 48 4.03 -6.67 -3.90
N GLN A 49 2.96 -6.92 -4.66
CA GLN A 49 1.91 -7.86 -4.26
C GLN A 49 2.38 -9.32 -4.23
N TYR A 50 3.35 -9.71 -5.07
CA TYR A 50 3.87 -11.09 -5.12
C TYR A 50 4.71 -11.45 -3.89
N ILE A 51 5.27 -10.44 -3.22
CA ILE A 51 6.10 -10.62 -2.02
C ILE A 51 5.34 -10.21 -0.75
N ARG A 52 4.00 -10.22 -0.83
CA ARG A 52 3.09 -9.77 0.22
C ARG A 52 3.35 -8.34 0.70
N GLY A 53 3.95 -7.50 -0.12
CA GLY A 53 4.08 -6.07 0.14
C GLY A 53 2.89 -5.27 -0.37
N ARG A 54 2.83 -4.00 0.03
CA ARG A 54 1.94 -2.98 -0.51
C ARG A 54 2.72 -1.82 -1.11
N ALA A 55 2.24 -1.35 -2.26
CA ALA A 55 2.81 -0.19 -2.92
C ALA A 55 2.21 1.09 -2.33
N GLU A 56 3.06 2.05 -2.01
CA GLU A 56 2.70 3.41 -1.60
C GLU A 56 3.30 4.40 -2.61
N ARG A 57 2.51 5.39 -3.05
CA ARG A 57 3.04 6.48 -3.86
C ARG A 57 3.80 7.48 -2.99
N VAL A 58 5.06 7.74 -3.30
CA VAL A 58 5.93 8.65 -2.56
C VAL A 58 6.77 9.45 -3.56
N ASP A 59 6.80 10.78 -3.44
CA ASP A 59 7.62 11.69 -4.27
C ASP A 59 7.50 11.47 -5.79
N GLY A 60 6.31 11.12 -6.28
CA GLY A 60 6.06 10.88 -7.72
C GLY A 60 6.45 9.49 -8.23
N GLY A 61 6.95 8.61 -7.36
CA GLY A 61 7.18 7.19 -7.65
C GLY A 61 6.41 6.27 -6.70
N GLU A 62 6.75 4.98 -6.71
CA GLU A 62 6.20 3.99 -5.79
C GLU A 62 7.31 3.38 -4.92
N LEU A 63 6.97 3.06 -3.67
CA LEU A 63 7.77 2.24 -2.75
C LEU A 63 6.96 1.04 -2.28
N CYS A 64 7.62 -0.11 -2.14
CA CYS A 64 7.02 -1.33 -1.64
C CYS A 64 7.38 -1.50 -0.16
N TYR A 65 6.38 -1.49 0.72
CA TYR A 65 6.53 -1.76 2.14
C TYR A 65 5.88 -3.11 2.50
N PRO A 66 6.32 -3.81 3.58
CA PRO A 66 5.69 -5.06 4.00
C PRO A 66 4.23 -4.84 4.39
N SER A 67 3.33 -5.71 3.93
CA SER A 67 1.90 -5.61 4.29
C SER A 67 1.60 -6.12 5.68
N ASP A 68 2.48 -6.93 6.27
CA ASP A 68 2.34 -7.57 7.58
C ASP A 68 3.71 -8.14 8.03
N LYS A 69 3.75 -8.74 9.22
CA LYS A 69 4.95 -9.38 9.80
C LYS A 69 5.43 -10.64 9.05
N TYR A 70 4.65 -11.15 8.11
CA TYR A 70 4.94 -12.34 7.30
C TYR A 70 5.36 -11.99 5.86
N SER A 71 5.47 -10.70 5.55
CA SER A 71 5.95 -10.23 4.26
C SER A 71 7.43 -10.51 4.11
N ASP A 72 7.89 -10.71 2.88
CA ASP A 72 9.33 -10.83 2.62
C ASP A 72 10.05 -9.56 3.07
N TYR A 73 11.34 -9.66 3.39
CA TYR A 73 12.12 -8.49 3.74
C TYR A 73 12.44 -7.67 2.47
N MET A 74 11.85 -6.48 2.34
CA MET A 74 11.92 -5.66 1.12
C MET A 74 13.36 -5.42 0.60
N PRO A 75 14.36 -5.12 1.44
CA PRO A 75 15.75 -4.95 0.99
C PRO A 75 16.40 -6.21 0.39
N GLU A 76 15.91 -7.41 0.72
CA GLU A 76 16.37 -8.68 0.13
C GLU A 76 15.71 -8.96 -1.23
N ARG A 77 14.50 -8.44 -1.46
CA ARG A 77 13.78 -8.62 -2.73
C ARG A 77 14.15 -7.55 -3.75
N PHE A 78 14.31 -6.30 -3.32
CA PHE A 78 14.80 -5.22 -4.15
C PHE A 78 16.32 -5.14 -4.02
N THR A 79 17.03 -5.87 -4.88
CA THR A 79 18.49 -5.77 -5.05
C THR A 79 18.81 -5.04 -6.35
N ALA A 80 20.02 -4.48 -6.49
CA ALA A 80 20.44 -3.86 -7.76
C ALA A 80 20.37 -4.85 -8.94
N GLU A 81 20.71 -6.13 -8.70
CA GLU A 81 20.60 -7.20 -9.69
C GLU A 81 19.15 -7.47 -10.09
N PHE A 82 18.26 -7.62 -9.10
CA PHE A 82 16.82 -7.77 -9.36
C PHE A 82 16.28 -6.57 -10.15
N CYS A 83 16.61 -5.35 -9.73
CA CYS A 83 16.16 -4.13 -10.38
C CYS A 83 16.63 -4.06 -11.84
N LYS A 84 17.92 -4.29 -12.10
CA LYS A 84 18.48 -4.30 -13.45
C LYS A 84 17.85 -5.37 -14.34
N SER A 85 17.56 -6.55 -13.79
CA SER A 85 17.01 -7.67 -14.56
C SER A 85 15.50 -7.55 -14.81
N TYR A 86 14.74 -7.10 -13.81
CA TYR A 86 13.28 -7.10 -13.84
C TYR A 86 12.71 -5.79 -14.39
N TYR A 87 13.42 -4.67 -14.20
CA TYR A 87 13.01 -3.34 -14.63
C TYR A 87 14.09 -2.68 -15.50
N PRO A 88 14.06 -2.88 -16.82
CA PRO A 88 15.01 -2.24 -17.73
C PRO A 88 15.05 -0.72 -17.53
N GLY A 89 16.26 -0.18 -17.30
CA GLY A 89 16.48 1.25 -17.03
C GLY A 89 16.47 1.64 -15.54
N TYR A 90 16.05 0.75 -14.65
CA TYR A 90 16.11 0.94 -13.19
C TYR A 90 17.22 0.06 -12.62
N ASN A 91 18.45 0.57 -12.65
CA ASN A 91 19.65 -0.25 -12.44
C ASN A 91 20.07 -0.38 -10.97
N ASP A 92 19.38 0.30 -10.06
CA ASP A 92 19.68 0.27 -8.63
C ASP A 92 18.38 0.25 -7.81
N ARG A 93 18.53 0.21 -6.49
CA ARG A 93 17.44 0.27 -5.52
C ARG A 93 17.54 1.52 -4.66
N VAL A 94 16.41 1.89 -4.07
CA VAL A 94 16.35 2.82 -2.94
C VAL A 94 15.46 2.22 -1.87
N CYS A 95 15.85 2.39 -0.61
CA CYS A 95 15.04 2.03 0.55
C CYS A 95 14.87 3.25 1.46
N LYS A 96 13.67 3.44 1.99
CA LYS A 96 13.34 4.47 2.96
C LYS A 96 12.69 3.82 4.18
N THR A 97 13.06 4.30 5.37
CA THR A 97 12.35 3.94 6.60
C THR A 97 10.96 4.57 6.57
N LYS A 98 9.94 3.76 6.88
CA LYS A 98 8.53 4.16 6.96
C LYS A 98 7.92 3.71 8.27
N THR A 99 7.03 4.53 8.82
CA THR A 99 6.23 4.16 9.97
C THR A 99 4.92 3.56 9.48
N VAL A 100 4.63 2.33 9.91
CA VAL A 100 3.39 1.63 9.59
C VAL A 100 2.60 1.32 10.86
N CYS A 101 1.29 1.31 10.70
CA CYS A 101 0.30 1.11 11.76
C CYS A 101 -0.45 -0.19 11.47
N PRO A 102 -0.73 -1.01 12.50
CA PRO A 102 -1.63 -2.13 12.34
C PRO A 102 -3.05 -1.68 11.97
N LEU A 103 -3.62 -2.46 11.07
CA LEU A 103 -5.00 -2.48 10.60
C LEU A 103 -5.58 -3.85 10.97
N VAL A 104 -6.89 -4.03 10.79
CA VAL A 104 -7.60 -5.30 11.02
C VAL A 104 -6.89 -6.46 10.28
N GLY A 105 -6.69 -7.57 10.98
CA GLY A 105 -6.19 -8.82 10.38
C GLY A 105 -4.67 -8.90 10.18
N ASP A 106 -3.88 -8.39 11.13
CA ASP A 106 -2.39 -8.33 11.10
C ASP A 106 -1.79 -7.47 9.98
N TYR A 107 -2.63 -6.82 9.19
CA TYR A 107 -2.21 -5.96 8.10
C TYR A 107 -1.64 -4.64 8.59
N TRP A 108 -0.70 -4.09 7.84
CA TRP A 108 -0.10 -2.79 8.06
C TRP A 108 -0.46 -1.83 6.94
N VAL A 109 -0.58 -0.55 7.31
CA VAL A 109 -0.77 0.60 6.42
C VAL A 109 0.13 1.74 6.89
N PRO A 110 0.45 2.73 6.04
CA PRO A 110 1.14 3.94 6.50
C PRO A 110 0.38 4.61 7.65
N CYS A 111 1.12 5.01 8.69
CA CYS A 111 0.64 5.95 9.69
C CYS A 111 0.71 7.39 9.17
#